data_AF-A0A7S3LKJ9-F1
#
_entry.id   AF-A0A7S3LKJ9-F1
#
_cell.length_a   1.000
_cell.length_b   1.000
_cell.length_c   1.000
_cell.angle_alpha   90.00
_cell.angle_beta   90.00
_cell.angle_gamma   90.00
#
_symmetry.space_group_name_H-M   'P 1'
#
loop_
_entity.id
_entity.type
_entity.pdbx_description
1 polymer ?
#
loop_
_entity_poly.entity_id
_entity_poly.type
_entity_poly.pdbx_seq_one_letter_code
_entity_poly.pdbx_strand_id
1 'polypeptide(L)'
;MDLLIGTPGRLCDVLKSGNINLSRVKVAVLDEADEMLKMGFAKEVDAIYEGMPSARERQNLLFSATFAKGVQNIAKKYMNDVLHINLVGKDDSKIPDDIEILSLVSRWKNREEQLGNILNLYCSGKDGVRALVFTSTKLGCEQLASSKAVVQSGIVSLPLHGDMSQNARENALEAFRSRRVKCLIATDVAARGLDIPEVDLVIHYELPQQKESFVHRTGRTGRAGRKGINIVMHDLNHRDEIRDIERHIQREFVKMPQPRAREIVDIKGEATIERILKMSPRTISTYKTIAERLRTHLEAEGMEIDPLAASLCLASGFESNFSFSDLTGEEGVETVFVSCSDPSTLRLPSSLRKGMVSNYDFFKVKDRLEVLVSGIVSENYKNHNRSGLIRHIEICKDLKGVLMDVSPDIAECLLDSHHHELEISFNPIEHHLPEYAEVQRKDRGNKNKNNEKRGGRYAGRGDRKFKAKRQGREYNGGRSYDNSNGGPRKNQRRSHNW
;
A
#
# COMPACT_ATOMS: atom_id res chain seq x y z
N MET A 1 -24.96 29.74 24.70
CA MET A 1 -24.43 28.63 23.88
C MET A 1 -25.56 27.66 23.72
N ASP A 2 -26.10 27.56 22.51
CA ASP A 2 -27.35 26.82 22.25
C ASP A 2 -27.08 25.43 21.67
N LEU A 3 -25.87 25.21 21.13
CA LEU A 3 -25.39 23.94 20.58
C LEU A 3 -23.93 23.72 20.98
N LEU A 4 -23.62 22.51 21.45
CA LEU A 4 -22.28 22.05 21.80
C LEU A 4 -22.01 20.72 21.09
N ILE A 5 -20.92 20.67 20.32
CA ILE A 5 -20.46 19.48 19.60
C ILE A 5 -19.01 19.23 20.02
N GLY A 6 -18.67 17.98 20.33
CA GLY A 6 -17.30 17.63 20.69
C GLY A 6 -17.10 16.14 20.86
N THR A 7 -15.84 15.72 20.84
CA THR A 7 -15.47 14.32 21.13
C THR A 7 -15.56 14.04 22.63
N PRO A 8 -15.85 12.79 23.05
CA PRO A 8 -16.08 12.47 24.46
C PRO A 8 -14.94 12.89 25.39
N GLY A 9 -13.68 12.62 25.00
CA GLY A 9 -12.52 13.01 25.80
C GLY A 9 -12.47 14.52 26.06
N ARG A 10 -12.57 15.33 25.00
CA ARG A 10 -12.49 16.79 25.15
C ARG A 10 -13.67 17.36 25.92
N LEU A 11 -14.88 16.87 25.67
CA LEU A 11 -16.07 17.30 26.43
C LEU A 11 -15.95 16.95 27.90
N CYS A 12 -15.45 15.76 28.22
CA CYS A 12 -15.22 15.32 29.60
C CYS A 12 -14.16 16.19 30.30
N ASP A 13 -13.08 16.57 29.62
CA ASP A 13 -12.07 17.50 30.16
C ASP A 13 -12.67 18.88 30.48
N VAL A 14 -13.45 19.42 29.54
CA VAL A 14 -14.09 20.74 29.72
C VAL A 14 -15.15 20.68 30.83
N LEU A 15 -15.91 19.59 30.94
CA LEU A 15 -16.87 19.35 32.01
C LEU A 15 -16.18 19.28 33.38
N LYS A 16 -15.08 18.51 33.50
CA LYS A 16 -14.28 18.40 34.73
C LYS A 16 -13.66 19.73 35.16
N SER A 17 -13.28 20.57 34.20
CA SER A 17 -12.75 21.90 34.48
C SER A 17 -13.81 22.91 34.97
N GLY A 18 -15.09 22.55 34.99
CA GLY A 18 -16.20 23.42 35.41
C GLY A 18 -16.57 24.50 34.39
N ASN A 19 -15.97 24.47 33.19
CA ASN A 19 -16.17 25.48 32.15
C ASN A 19 -17.49 25.31 31.38
N ILE A 20 -18.15 24.14 31.50
CA ILE A 20 -19.48 23.89 30.93
C ILE A 20 -20.39 23.28 31.99
N ASN A 21 -21.68 23.62 31.92
CA ASN A 21 -22.73 23.04 32.74
C ASN A 21 -23.79 22.41 31.84
N LEU A 22 -23.96 21.09 31.95
CA LEU A 22 -24.86 20.31 31.11
C LEU A 22 -26.25 20.10 31.74
N SER A 23 -26.52 20.66 32.93
CA SER A 23 -27.78 20.44 33.68
C SER A 23 -29.04 21.02 33.02
N ARG A 24 -28.89 21.78 31.92
CA ARG A 24 -30.01 22.36 31.15
C ARG A 24 -30.14 21.78 29.75
N VAL A 25 -29.39 20.71 29.43
CA VAL A 25 -29.46 20.05 28.12
C VAL A 25 -30.83 19.40 27.93
N LYS A 26 -31.56 19.85 26.90
CA LYS A 26 -32.88 19.31 26.53
C LYS A 26 -32.80 18.28 25.41
N VAL A 27 -31.72 18.28 24.62
CA VAL A 27 -31.49 17.37 23.50
C VAL A 27 -30.04 16.88 23.56
N ALA A 28 -29.87 15.56 23.59
CA ALA A 28 -28.57 14.91 23.52
C ALA A 28 -28.51 14.02 22.28
N VAL A 29 -27.46 14.17 21.48
CA VAL A 29 -27.22 13.36 20.27
C VAL A 29 -25.92 12.60 20.46
N LEU A 30 -25.98 11.29 20.29
CA LEU A 30 -24.82 10.41 20.26
C LEU A 30 -24.68 9.84 18.85
N ASP A 31 -23.76 10.40 18.08
CA ASP A 31 -23.48 9.99 16.70
C ASP A 31 -22.25 9.08 16.63
N GLU A 32 -22.22 8.11 15.71
CA GLU A 32 -21.21 7.05 15.61
C GLU A 32 -20.94 6.33 16.96
N ALA A 33 -22.01 5.92 17.65
CA ALA A 33 -21.94 5.39 19.02
C ALA A 33 -21.08 4.12 19.18
N ASP A 34 -21.09 3.23 18.19
CA ASP A 34 -20.23 2.05 18.14
C ASP A 34 -18.74 2.41 18.07
N GLU A 35 -18.38 3.43 17.31
CA GLU A 35 -16.99 3.87 17.19
C GLU A 35 -16.46 4.50 18.48
N MET A 36 -17.25 5.32 19.16
CA MET A 36 -16.86 5.86 20.47
C MET A 36 -16.54 4.75 21.47
N LEU A 37 -17.31 3.66 21.44
CA LEU A 37 -17.06 2.50 22.28
C LEU A 37 -15.79 1.74 21.89
N LYS A 38 -15.54 1.55 20.59
CA LYS A 38 -14.30 0.92 20.08
C LYS A 38 -13.05 1.70 20.48
N MET A 39 -13.14 3.03 20.52
CA MET A 39 -12.05 3.91 20.97
C MET A 39 -11.86 3.90 22.50
N GLY A 40 -12.69 3.17 23.25
CA GLY A 40 -12.59 3.06 24.70
C GLY A 40 -13.27 4.20 25.45
N PHE A 41 -14.05 5.05 24.78
CA PHE A 41 -14.69 6.23 25.40
C PHE A 41 -15.95 5.93 26.22
N ALA A 42 -16.21 4.67 26.56
CA ALA A 42 -17.41 4.29 27.29
C ALA A 42 -17.57 5.06 28.61
N LYS A 43 -16.46 5.28 29.33
CA LYS A 43 -16.46 6.00 30.61
C LYS A 43 -16.67 7.50 30.44
N GLU A 44 -16.10 8.08 29.40
CA GLU A 44 -16.26 9.48 29.05
C GLU A 44 -17.69 9.78 28.62
N VAL A 45 -18.29 8.90 27.81
CA VAL A 45 -19.71 8.97 27.45
C VAL A 45 -20.57 8.90 28.71
N ASP A 46 -20.29 7.93 29.60
CA ASP A 46 -21.00 7.83 30.87
C ASP A 46 -20.94 9.13 31.69
N ALA A 47 -19.74 9.68 31.89
CA ALA A 47 -19.55 10.90 32.66
C ALA A 47 -20.25 12.13 32.05
N ILE A 48 -20.31 12.22 30.71
CA ILE A 48 -21.02 13.30 30.02
C ILE A 48 -22.53 13.19 30.27
N TYR A 49 -23.10 11.99 30.14
CA TYR A 49 -24.53 11.76 30.37
C TYR A 49 -24.94 11.92 31.84
N GLU A 50 -24.06 11.58 32.78
CA GLU A 50 -24.26 11.81 34.22
C GLU A 50 -24.33 13.31 34.57
N GLY A 51 -23.72 14.18 33.75
CA GLY A 51 -23.81 15.64 33.90
C GLY A 51 -25.10 16.27 33.36
N MET A 52 -25.98 15.49 32.71
CA MET A 52 -27.21 15.97 32.06
C MET A 52 -28.46 15.67 32.92
N PRO A 53 -29.61 16.33 32.67
CA PRO A 53 -30.91 15.94 33.22
C PRO A 53 -31.23 14.47 32.97
N SER A 54 -32.19 13.87 33.68
CA SER A 54 -32.51 12.45 33.49
C SER A 54 -33.02 12.13 32.08
N ALA A 55 -32.96 10.85 31.67
CA ALA A 55 -33.33 10.44 30.30
C ALA A 55 -34.80 10.72 29.94
N ARG A 56 -35.66 10.93 30.95
CA ARG A 56 -37.08 11.28 30.79
C ARG A 56 -37.33 12.77 30.59
N GLU A 57 -36.37 13.61 30.94
CA GLU A 57 -36.49 15.08 30.91
C GLU A 57 -35.80 15.70 29.69
N ARG A 58 -35.19 14.86 28.84
CA ARG A 58 -34.47 15.27 27.63
C ARG A 58 -34.75 14.33 26.47
N GLN A 59 -34.71 14.84 25.25
CA GLN A 59 -34.72 14.04 24.04
C GLN A 59 -33.34 13.42 23.82
N ASN A 60 -33.29 12.13 23.52
CA ASN A 60 -32.04 11.42 23.20
C ASN A 60 -32.14 10.87 21.78
N LEU A 61 -31.14 11.16 20.96
CA LEU A 61 -30.97 10.55 19.65
C LEU A 61 -29.65 9.78 19.65
N LEU A 62 -29.68 8.54 19.17
CA LEU A 62 -28.50 7.69 19.03
C LEU A 62 -28.43 7.21 17.59
N PHE A 63 -27.30 7.47 16.95
CA PHE A 63 -26.98 7.01 15.61
C PHE A 63 -25.74 6.13 15.67
N SER A 64 -25.78 5.01 14.97
CA SER A 64 -24.72 4.00 14.96
C SER A 64 -24.83 3.19 13.68
N ALA A 65 -23.70 2.81 13.10
CA ALA A 65 -23.71 1.93 11.94
C ALA A 65 -23.99 0.48 12.33
N THR A 66 -23.52 0.06 13.51
CA THR A 66 -23.75 -1.27 14.06
C THR A 66 -24.53 -1.21 15.38
N PHE A 67 -25.33 -2.23 15.69
CA PHE A 67 -26.10 -2.29 16.93
C PHE A 67 -25.59 -3.38 17.90
N ALA A 68 -24.28 -3.43 18.10
CA ALA A 68 -23.61 -4.38 18.99
C ALA A 68 -23.97 -4.17 20.47
N LYS A 69 -23.68 -5.16 21.32
CA LYS A 69 -24.06 -5.19 22.75
C LYS A 69 -23.67 -3.93 23.53
N GLY A 70 -22.53 -3.34 23.22
CA GLY A 70 -22.09 -2.08 23.84
C GLY A 70 -23.04 -0.91 23.54
N VAL A 71 -23.41 -0.73 22.27
CA VAL A 71 -24.38 0.31 21.85
C VAL A 71 -25.76 0.02 22.45
N GLN A 72 -26.18 -1.24 22.46
CA GLN A 72 -27.43 -1.65 23.12
C GLN A 72 -27.45 -1.28 24.61
N ASN A 73 -26.33 -1.44 25.30
CA ASN A 73 -26.23 -1.08 26.72
C ASN A 73 -26.33 0.43 26.93
N ILE A 74 -25.69 1.24 26.08
CA ILE A 74 -25.85 2.71 26.10
C ILE A 74 -27.31 3.08 25.86
N ALA A 75 -27.93 2.53 24.81
CA ALA A 75 -29.33 2.80 24.48
C ALA A 75 -30.25 2.48 25.65
N LYS A 76 -30.07 1.31 26.28
CA LYS A 76 -30.83 0.90 27.48
C LYS A 76 -30.61 1.80 28.70
N LYS A 77 -29.40 2.31 28.87
CA LYS A 77 -29.02 3.12 30.05
C LYS A 77 -29.50 4.57 29.92
N TYR A 78 -29.44 5.14 28.72
CA TYR A 78 -29.59 6.59 28.53
C TYR A 78 -30.76 7.04 27.66
N MET A 79 -31.47 6.12 27.02
CA MET A 79 -32.65 6.47 26.23
C MET A 79 -33.93 6.00 26.93
N ASN A 80 -35.05 6.65 26.61
CA ASN A 80 -36.38 6.35 27.14
C ASN A 80 -37.38 6.33 25.98
N ASP A 81 -38.27 5.34 25.95
CA ASP A 81 -39.31 5.16 24.91
C ASP A 81 -38.76 5.29 23.46
N VAL A 82 -37.87 4.38 23.09
CA VAL A 82 -37.07 4.48 21.86
C VAL A 82 -37.84 4.01 20.64
N LEU A 83 -38.03 4.90 19.67
CA LEU A 83 -38.35 4.50 18.29
C LEU A 83 -37.08 3.96 17.62
N HIS A 84 -37.02 2.64 17.44
CA HIS A 84 -35.88 1.99 16.80
C HIS A 84 -36.08 1.92 15.28
N ILE A 85 -35.26 2.65 14.53
CA ILE A 85 -35.25 2.66 13.06
C ILE A 85 -34.00 1.91 12.59
N ASN A 86 -34.17 0.71 12.03
CA ASN A 86 -33.08 -0.05 11.44
C ASN A 86 -33.21 -0.03 9.90
N LEU A 87 -32.30 0.69 9.26
CA LEU A 87 -32.24 0.83 7.80
C LEU A 87 -31.39 -0.26 7.11
N VAL A 88 -30.56 -0.98 7.87
CA VAL A 88 -29.56 -1.94 7.34
C VAL A 88 -30.10 -3.39 7.35
N GLY A 89 -31.27 -3.62 7.93
CA GLY A 89 -31.87 -4.96 8.04
C GLY A 89 -31.13 -5.82 9.07
N LYS A 90 -31.13 -7.15 8.91
CA LYS A 90 -30.41 -8.06 9.83
C LYS A 90 -28.89 -8.11 9.60
N ASP A 91 -28.40 -7.47 8.54
CA ASP A 91 -27.01 -7.57 8.10
C ASP A 91 -26.30 -6.21 8.24
N ASP A 92 -25.94 -5.84 9.47
CA ASP A 92 -25.23 -4.60 9.86
C ASP A 92 -23.88 -4.34 9.11
N SER A 93 -23.46 -5.20 8.18
CA SER A 93 -22.14 -5.17 7.52
C SER A 93 -22.17 -5.02 5.99
N LYS A 94 -23.33 -4.78 5.37
CA LYS A 94 -23.43 -4.75 3.90
C LYS A 94 -22.87 -3.46 3.30
N ILE A 95 -21.77 -3.59 2.59
CA ILE A 95 -21.27 -2.59 1.65
C ILE A 95 -22.23 -2.57 0.45
N PRO A 96 -22.67 -1.38 -0.03
CA PRO A 96 -23.52 -1.27 -1.22
C PRO A 96 -22.99 -2.08 -2.41
N ASP A 97 -23.90 -2.73 -3.14
CA ASP A 97 -23.55 -3.58 -4.29
C ASP A 97 -22.92 -2.78 -5.45
N ASP A 98 -23.23 -1.48 -5.54
CA ASP A 98 -22.66 -0.55 -6.53
C ASP A 98 -21.19 -0.21 -6.31
N ILE A 99 -20.59 -0.68 -5.21
CA ILE A 99 -19.16 -0.52 -4.94
C ILE A 99 -18.41 -1.75 -5.42
N GLU A 100 -17.52 -1.57 -6.39
CA GLU A 100 -16.59 -2.60 -6.84
C GLU A 100 -15.40 -2.66 -5.88
N ILE A 101 -15.14 -3.84 -5.30
CA ILE A 101 -14.05 -4.06 -4.35
C ILE A 101 -12.96 -4.87 -5.03
N LEU A 102 -11.84 -4.20 -5.30
CA LEU A 102 -10.67 -4.74 -5.96
C LEU A 102 -9.57 -5.04 -4.94
N SER A 103 -8.84 -6.14 -5.13
CA SER A 103 -7.63 -6.46 -4.36
C SER A 103 -6.39 -6.40 -5.26
N LEU A 104 -5.35 -5.71 -4.78
CA LEU A 104 -4.06 -5.59 -5.45
C LEU A 104 -2.96 -6.14 -4.54
N VAL A 105 -2.28 -7.17 -5.01
CA VAL A 105 -1.10 -7.72 -4.33
C VAL A 105 0.07 -6.75 -4.51
N SER A 106 0.63 -6.31 -3.40
CA SER A 106 1.60 -5.23 -3.33
C SER A 106 2.60 -5.50 -2.20
N ARG A 107 3.88 -5.68 -2.54
CA ARG A 107 4.94 -5.70 -1.54
C ARG A 107 5.13 -4.30 -0.99
N TRP A 108 5.40 -4.20 0.32
CA TRP A 108 5.57 -2.90 1.00
C TRP A 108 6.55 -1.97 0.28
N LYS A 109 7.69 -2.51 -0.19
CA LYS A 109 8.73 -1.73 -0.88
C LYS A 109 8.28 -1.04 -2.19
N ASN A 110 7.28 -1.59 -2.89
CA ASN A 110 6.81 -1.07 -4.19
C ASN A 110 5.48 -0.31 -4.04
N ARG A 111 4.94 -0.24 -2.82
CA ARG A 111 3.56 0.19 -2.63
C ARG A 111 3.34 1.67 -2.93
N GLU A 112 4.31 2.51 -2.66
CA GLU A 112 4.26 3.94 -3.00
C GLU A 112 4.18 4.16 -4.52
N GLU A 113 5.04 3.47 -5.29
CA GLU A 113 5.04 3.48 -6.76
C GLU A 113 3.70 3.01 -7.33
N GLN A 114 3.22 1.87 -6.84
CA GLN A 114 1.94 1.32 -7.25
C GLN A 114 0.77 2.25 -6.90
N LEU A 115 0.81 2.95 -5.75
CA LEU A 115 -0.19 3.96 -5.44
C LEU A 115 -0.19 5.08 -6.48
N GLY A 116 0.99 5.60 -6.85
CA GLY A 116 1.11 6.60 -7.92
C GLY A 116 0.49 6.12 -9.24
N ASN A 117 0.73 4.85 -9.61
CA ASN A 117 0.16 4.24 -10.81
C ASN A 117 -1.35 4.07 -10.73
N ILE A 118 -1.90 3.65 -9.58
CA ILE A 118 -3.35 3.58 -9.35
C ILE A 118 -3.97 4.98 -9.46
N LEU A 119 -3.37 5.99 -8.83
CA LEU A 119 -3.86 7.37 -8.92
C LEU A 119 -3.85 7.86 -10.38
N ASN A 120 -2.82 7.53 -11.16
CA ASN A 120 -2.81 7.82 -12.59
C ASN A 120 -3.97 7.13 -13.33
N LEU A 121 -4.10 5.81 -13.16
CA LEU A 121 -5.12 5.00 -13.84
C LEU A 121 -6.55 5.51 -13.60
N TYR A 122 -6.83 5.91 -12.36
CA TYR A 122 -8.19 6.28 -11.96
C TYR A 122 -8.47 7.79 -11.93
N CYS A 123 -7.46 8.66 -11.80
CA CYS A 123 -7.67 10.10 -11.61
C CYS A 123 -7.08 11.00 -12.71
N SER A 124 -6.08 10.54 -13.49
CA SER A 124 -5.46 11.35 -14.55
C SER A 124 -6.40 11.52 -15.74
N GLY A 125 -6.45 12.74 -16.29
CA GLY A 125 -7.36 13.10 -17.39
C GLY A 125 -8.86 13.12 -17.05
N LYS A 126 -9.27 12.58 -15.89
CA LYS A 126 -10.68 12.47 -15.51
C LYS A 126 -11.11 13.64 -14.64
N ASP A 127 -11.98 14.49 -15.17
CA ASP A 127 -12.52 15.64 -14.45
C ASP A 127 -13.54 15.21 -13.39
N GLY A 128 -13.49 15.84 -12.22
CA GLY A 128 -14.43 15.58 -11.12
C GLY A 128 -14.15 14.34 -10.29
N VAL A 129 -13.31 13.41 -10.77
CA VAL A 129 -12.90 12.21 -10.02
C VAL A 129 -12.06 12.59 -8.80
N ARG A 130 -12.42 12.05 -7.64
CA ARG A 130 -11.72 12.24 -6.37
C ARG A 130 -11.37 10.91 -5.72
N ALA A 131 -10.21 10.89 -5.05
CA ALA A 131 -9.68 9.75 -4.33
C ALA A 131 -9.54 10.02 -2.84
N LEU A 132 -9.76 8.99 -2.02
CA LEU A 132 -9.45 8.97 -0.60
C LEU A 132 -8.57 7.75 -0.29
N VAL A 133 -7.34 7.99 0.14
CA VAL A 133 -6.35 6.97 0.45
C VAL A 133 -6.24 6.84 1.96
N PHE A 134 -6.35 5.61 2.48
CA PHE A 134 -6.26 5.31 3.90
C PHE A 134 -4.93 4.66 4.27
N THR A 135 -4.23 5.25 5.24
CA THR A 135 -3.01 4.70 5.89
C THR A 135 -3.19 4.69 7.41
N SER A 136 -2.41 3.88 8.12
CA SER A 136 -2.57 3.66 9.56
C SER A 136 -1.99 4.78 10.42
N THR A 137 -0.98 5.50 9.93
CA THR A 137 -0.20 6.42 10.77
C THR A 137 -0.23 7.86 10.24
N LYS A 138 -0.18 8.82 11.16
CA LYS A 138 -0.16 10.25 10.83
C LYS A 138 1.11 10.62 10.04
N LEU A 139 2.25 10.09 10.48
CA LEU A 139 3.52 10.24 9.75
C LEU A 139 3.43 9.62 8.36
N GLY A 140 2.80 8.45 8.24
CA GLY A 140 2.53 7.80 6.96
C GLY A 140 1.70 8.67 6.01
N CYS A 141 0.68 9.39 6.50
CA CYS A 141 -0.06 10.35 5.68
C CYS A 141 0.84 11.43 5.06
N GLU A 142 1.68 12.05 5.90
CA GLU A 142 2.58 13.14 5.48
C GLU A 142 3.65 12.63 4.49
N GLN A 143 4.27 11.50 4.82
CA GLN A 143 5.28 10.86 3.98
C GLN A 143 4.71 10.43 2.63
N LEU A 144 3.53 9.81 2.63
CA LEU A 144 2.91 9.33 1.40
C LEU A 144 2.44 10.49 0.51
N ALA A 145 1.89 11.56 1.09
CA ALA A 145 1.46 12.74 0.34
C ALA A 145 2.62 13.49 -0.32
N SER A 146 3.81 13.41 0.28
CA SER A 146 5.06 14.01 -0.26
C SER A 146 5.96 13.01 -0.98
N SER A 147 5.55 11.75 -1.09
CA SER A 147 6.34 10.69 -1.73
C SER A 147 6.58 11.02 -3.21
N LYS A 148 7.77 10.65 -3.70
CA LYS A 148 8.17 10.87 -5.10
C LYS A 148 7.12 10.32 -6.07
N ALA A 149 6.61 9.11 -5.83
CA ALA A 149 5.63 8.45 -6.67
C ALA A 149 4.29 9.20 -6.75
N VAL A 150 3.76 9.67 -5.61
CA VAL A 150 2.51 10.44 -5.58
C VAL A 150 2.70 11.80 -6.26
N VAL A 151 3.82 12.48 -6.03
CA VAL A 151 4.12 13.76 -6.69
C VAL A 151 4.26 13.59 -8.21
N GLN A 152 5.00 12.57 -8.67
CA GLN A 152 5.22 12.29 -10.10
C GLN A 152 3.96 11.79 -10.83
N SER A 153 2.96 11.29 -10.10
CA SER A 153 1.63 11.04 -10.69
C SER A 153 0.98 12.33 -11.22
N GLY A 154 1.38 13.50 -10.71
CA GLY A 154 0.75 14.78 -11.04
C GLY A 154 -0.64 14.97 -10.41
N ILE A 155 -1.09 14.01 -9.59
CA ILE A 155 -2.33 14.11 -8.83
C ILE A 155 -2.09 14.89 -7.55
N VAL A 156 -2.63 16.11 -7.50
CA VAL A 156 -2.54 16.98 -6.31
C VAL A 156 -3.20 16.27 -5.12
N SER A 157 -2.37 15.96 -4.12
CA SER A 157 -2.71 15.17 -2.94
C SER A 157 -2.38 15.95 -1.67
N LEU A 158 -3.22 15.85 -0.63
CA LEU A 158 -2.94 16.43 0.69
C LEU A 158 -3.14 15.42 1.83
N PRO A 159 -2.34 15.51 2.91
CA PRO A 159 -2.55 14.70 4.10
C PRO A 159 -3.77 15.20 4.89
N LEU A 160 -4.42 14.28 5.60
CA LEU A 160 -5.52 14.56 6.51
C LEU A 160 -5.42 13.68 7.76
N HIS A 161 -4.89 14.21 8.87
CA HIS A 161 -4.68 13.44 10.08
C HIS A 161 -4.94 14.21 11.39
N GLY A 162 -4.89 13.48 12.52
CA GLY A 162 -5.20 14.00 13.86
C GLY A 162 -4.34 15.17 14.33
N ASP A 163 -3.04 15.16 14.02
CA ASP A 163 -2.06 16.18 14.49
C ASP A 163 -2.00 17.46 13.64
N MET A 164 -2.80 17.55 12.58
CA MET A 164 -2.87 18.79 11.81
C MET A 164 -3.51 19.90 12.65
N SER A 165 -3.04 21.14 12.46
CA SER A 165 -3.75 22.30 13.00
C SER A 165 -5.17 22.38 12.39
N GLN A 166 -6.10 22.96 13.14
CA GLN A 166 -7.48 23.11 12.66
C GLN A 166 -7.54 23.85 11.32
N ASN A 167 -6.77 24.94 11.17
CA ASN A 167 -6.68 25.68 9.91
C ASN A 167 -6.13 24.82 8.76
N ALA A 168 -5.10 24.01 9.01
CA ALA A 168 -4.54 23.13 7.98
C ALA A 168 -5.58 22.07 7.54
N ARG A 169 -6.31 21.50 8.49
CA ARG A 169 -7.40 20.54 8.23
C ARG A 169 -8.52 21.17 7.40
N GLU A 170 -8.99 22.36 7.78
CA GLU A 170 -10.03 23.10 7.06
C GLU A 170 -9.57 23.46 5.65
N ASN A 171 -8.33 23.93 5.48
CA ASN A 171 -7.75 24.24 4.17
C ASN A 171 -7.66 23.01 3.27
N ALA A 172 -7.26 21.85 3.81
CA ALA A 172 -7.19 20.61 3.05
C ALA A 172 -8.59 20.16 2.58
N LEU A 173 -9.58 20.18 3.48
CA LEU A 173 -10.96 19.86 3.15
C LEU A 173 -11.56 20.83 2.13
N GLU A 174 -11.29 22.12 2.27
CA GLU A 174 -11.78 23.13 1.34
C GLU A 174 -11.13 23.00 -0.03
N ALA A 175 -9.82 22.74 -0.09
CA ALA A 175 -9.13 22.45 -1.33
C ALA A 175 -9.69 21.20 -2.04
N PHE A 176 -10.10 20.20 -1.26
CA PHE A 176 -10.73 18.99 -1.77
C PHE A 176 -12.18 19.22 -2.25
N ARG A 177 -12.98 19.99 -1.51
CA ARG A 177 -14.35 20.40 -1.91
C ARG A 177 -14.33 21.23 -3.19
N SER A 178 -13.41 22.19 -3.27
CA SER A 178 -13.20 23.05 -4.44
C SER A 178 -12.49 22.36 -5.61
N ARG A 179 -12.18 21.06 -5.51
CA ARG A 179 -11.51 20.23 -6.54
C ARG A 179 -10.09 20.69 -6.92
N ARG A 180 -9.48 21.59 -6.14
CA ARG A 180 -8.06 21.95 -6.28
C ARG A 180 -7.14 20.80 -5.90
N VAL A 181 -7.63 19.94 -5.01
CA VAL A 181 -6.98 18.69 -4.59
C VAL A 181 -7.86 17.54 -5.05
N LYS A 182 -7.27 16.56 -5.74
CA LYS A 182 -7.98 15.37 -6.24
C LYS A 182 -7.90 14.20 -5.26
N CYS A 183 -6.90 14.18 -4.39
CA CYS A 183 -6.65 13.05 -3.49
C CYS A 183 -6.44 13.53 -2.05
N LEU A 184 -7.13 12.91 -1.09
CA LEU A 184 -6.81 13.05 0.33
C LEU A 184 -6.16 11.76 0.82
N ILE A 185 -5.09 11.90 1.60
CA ILE A 185 -4.41 10.77 2.25
C ILE A 185 -4.64 10.88 3.75
N ALA A 186 -5.44 9.97 4.31
CA ALA A 186 -6.02 10.13 5.62
C ALA A 186 -5.79 8.92 6.54
N THR A 187 -5.82 9.20 7.86
CA THR A 187 -6.03 8.15 8.87
C THR A 187 -7.52 7.99 9.18
N ASP A 188 -7.90 6.84 9.75
CA ASP A 188 -9.29 6.58 10.15
C ASP A 188 -9.88 7.69 11.02
N VAL A 189 -9.10 8.16 12.01
CA VAL A 189 -9.55 9.18 12.97
C VAL A 189 -9.89 10.50 12.27
N ALA A 190 -9.14 10.85 11.23
CA ALA A 190 -9.33 12.12 10.55
C ALA A 190 -10.36 12.05 9.42
N ALA A 191 -10.66 10.86 8.88
CA ALA A 191 -11.71 10.71 7.88
C ALA A 191 -13.12 10.55 8.48
N ARG A 192 -13.22 10.31 9.80
CA ARG A 192 -14.48 10.14 10.54
C ARG A 192 -14.98 11.45 11.10
N GLY A 193 -16.29 11.64 11.13
CA GLY A 193 -16.93 12.87 11.62
C GLY A 193 -16.65 14.16 10.83
N LEU A 194 -15.78 14.13 9.81
CA LEU A 194 -15.61 15.22 8.86
C LEU A 194 -16.54 15.01 7.67
N ASP A 195 -17.20 16.08 7.25
CA ASP A 195 -17.97 16.15 6.00
C ASP A 195 -17.01 16.15 4.80
N ILE A 196 -16.39 14.99 4.56
CA ILE A 196 -15.60 14.73 3.37
C ILE A 196 -16.60 14.44 2.25
N PRO A 197 -16.56 15.20 1.14
CA PRO A 197 -17.37 14.92 -0.03
C PRO A 197 -17.20 13.47 -0.47
N GLU A 198 -18.30 12.87 -0.92
CA GLU A 198 -18.27 11.55 -1.50
C GLU A 198 -17.24 11.48 -2.64
N VAL A 199 -16.44 10.42 -2.62
CA VAL A 199 -15.33 10.18 -3.54
C VAL A 199 -15.66 9.05 -4.49
N ASP A 200 -15.01 9.02 -5.65
CA ASP A 200 -15.21 8.00 -6.68
C ASP A 200 -14.28 6.79 -6.45
N LEU A 201 -13.14 7.04 -5.81
CA LEU A 201 -12.12 6.05 -5.52
C LEU A 201 -11.75 6.07 -4.03
N VAL A 202 -11.81 4.92 -3.38
CA VAL A 202 -11.24 4.70 -2.04
C VAL A 202 -10.10 3.70 -2.16
N ILE A 203 -8.93 4.02 -1.61
CA ILE A 203 -7.77 3.11 -1.60
C ILE A 203 -7.41 2.80 -0.15
N HIS A 204 -7.45 1.53 0.23
CA HIS A 204 -6.82 1.05 1.45
C HIS A 204 -5.35 0.77 1.15
N TYR A 205 -4.50 1.79 1.33
CA TYR A 205 -3.04 1.64 1.20
C TYR A 205 -2.49 0.69 2.27
N GLU A 206 -3.09 0.76 3.46
CA GLU A 206 -2.94 -0.23 4.51
C GLU A 206 -4.30 -0.77 4.93
N LEU A 207 -4.33 -2.07 5.26
CA LEU A 207 -5.52 -2.72 5.78
C LEU A 207 -5.96 -2.07 7.10
N PRO A 208 -7.28 -1.94 7.34
CA PRO A 208 -7.77 -1.46 8.61
C PRO A 208 -7.44 -2.45 9.72
N GLN A 209 -7.11 -1.95 10.91
CA GLN A 209 -6.86 -2.81 12.08
C GLN A 209 -8.10 -3.59 12.53
N GLN A 210 -9.30 -3.05 12.25
CA GLN A 210 -10.58 -3.66 12.60
C GLN A 210 -11.43 -3.79 11.34
N LYS A 211 -12.09 -4.95 11.19
CA LYS A 211 -12.94 -5.26 10.03
C LYS A 211 -14.11 -4.28 9.87
N GLU A 212 -14.64 -3.73 10.96
CA GLU A 212 -15.72 -2.74 10.91
C GLU A 212 -15.23 -1.42 10.30
N SER A 213 -13.97 -1.04 10.55
CA SER A 213 -13.37 0.14 9.91
C SER A 213 -13.31 -0.02 8.39
N PHE A 214 -13.24 -1.25 7.86
CA PHE A 214 -13.28 -1.49 6.42
C PHE A 214 -14.58 -0.95 5.81
N VAL A 215 -15.73 -1.28 6.41
CA VAL A 215 -17.05 -0.82 5.94
C VAL A 215 -17.13 0.71 5.96
N HIS A 216 -16.63 1.36 7.02
CA HIS A 216 -16.65 2.82 7.14
C HIS A 216 -15.75 3.54 6.12
N ARG A 217 -14.58 2.96 5.82
CA ARG A 217 -13.66 3.48 4.81
C ARG A 217 -14.27 3.32 3.42
N THR A 218 -14.74 2.12 3.10
CA THR A 218 -15.33 1.80 1.80
C THR A 218 -16.63 2.57 1.57
N GLY A 219 -17.44 2.82 2.61
CA GLY A 219 -18.65 3.66 2.55
C GLY A 219 -18.41 5.16 2.32
N ARG A 220 -17.17 5.59 2.02
CA ARG A 220 -16.85 6.95 1.54
C ARG A 220 -17.07 7.11 0.04
N THR A 221 -17.24 6.01 -0.68
CA THR A 221 -17.67 5.97 -2.08
C THR A 221 -19.03 5.31 -2.23
N GLY A 222 -19.60 5.35 -3.43
CA GLY A 222 -20.83 4.64 -3.82
C GLY A 222 -22.08 5.02 -3.03
N ARG A 223 -22.31 6.31 -2.77
CA ARG A 223 -23.55 6.80 -2.13
C ARG A 223 -24.53 7.33 -3.19
N ALA A 224 -25.80 7.44 -2.80
CA ALA A 224 -26.88 7.97 -3.63
C ALA A 224 -27.00 7.31 -5.03
N GLY A 225 -26.73 5.99 -5.13
CA GLY A 225 -26.85 5.21 -6.36
C GLY A 225 -25.72 5.43 -7.37
N ARG A 226 -24.63 6.11 -6.97
CA ARG A 226 -23.41 6.20 -7.79
C ARG A 226 -22.57 4.94 -7.62
N LYS A 227 -21.87 4.56 -8.69
CA LYS A 227 -20.84 3.51 -8.61
C LYS A 227 -19.61 4.03 -7.89
N GLY A 228 -18.97 3.17 -7.10
CA GLY A 228 -17.74 3.48 -6.39
C GLY A 228 -16.69 2.40 -6.60
N ILE A 229 -15.42 2.78 -6.54
CA ILE A 229 -14.31 1.83 -6.63
C ILE A 229 -13.56 1.81 -5.30
N ASN A 230 -13.36 0.62 -4.75
CA ASN A 230 -12.55 0.39 -3.57
C ASN A 230 -11.36 -0.51 -3.92
N ILE A 231 -10.14 -0.03 -3.75
CA ILE A 231 -8.92 -0.81 -3.99
C ILE A 231 -8.25 -1.12 -2.67
N VAL A 232 -7.96 -2.39 -2.43
CA VAL A 232 -7.30 -2.90 -1.24
C VAL A 232 -5.90 -3.36 -1.59
N MET A 233 -4.88 -2.61 -1.14
CA MET A 233 -3.48 -2.99 -1.33
C MET A 233 -3.03 -3.89 -0.19
N HIS A 234 -2.48 -5.06 -0.50
CA HIS A 234 -2.04 -6.01 0.53
C HIS A 234 -0.86 -6.86 0.08
N ASP A 235 -0.07 -7.36 1.04
CA ASP A 235 0.98 -8.34 0.75
C ASP A 235 0.36 -9.75 0.70
N LEU A 236 1.12 -10.73 0.21
CA LEU A 236 0.77 -12.16 0.26
C LEU A 236 0.58 -12.66 1.70
N ASN A 237 1.25 -12.04 2.66
CA ASN A 237 1.15 -12.40 4.08
C ASN A 237 -0.17 -11.97 4.74
N HIS A 238 -0.93 -11.04 4.14
CA HIS A 238 -2.21 -10.56 4.70
C HIS A 238 -3.41 -11.42 4.30
N ARG A 239 -3.19 -12.64 3.79
CA ARG A 239 -4.27 -13.49 3.27
C ARG A 239 -5.37 -13.78 4.28
N ASP A 240 -4.99 -14.03 5.53
CA ASP A 240 -5.96 -14.35 6.58
C ASP A 240 -6.78 -13.10 6.97
N GLU A 241 -6.15 -11.93 7.01
CA GLU A 241 -6.83 -10.64 7.25
C GLU A 241 -7.82 -10.30 6.14
N ILE A 242 -7.44 -10.50 4.87
CA ILE A 242 -8.33 -10.32 3.72
C ILE A 242 -9.55 -11.25 3.85
N ARG A 243 -9.32 -12.54 4.12
CA ARG A 243 -10.41 -13.52 4.31
C ARG A 243 -11.32 -13.18 5.48
N ASP A 244 -10.77 -12.62 6.56
CA ASP A 244 -11.56 -12.18 7.70
C ASP A 244 -12.47 -11.01 7.32
N ILE A 245 -11.97 -10.07 6.52
CA ILE A 245 -12.76 -8.95 5.99
C ILE A 245 -13.83 -9.46 5.01
N GLU A 246 -13.46 -10.29 4.03
CA GLU A 246 -14.39 -10.88 3.05
C GLU A 246 -15.54 -11.63 3.74
N ARG A 247 -15.22 -12.45 4.76
CA ARG A 247 -16.23 -13.12 5.60
C ARG A 247 -17.07 -12.14 6.41
N HIS A 248 -16.52 -11.02 6.83
CA HIS A 248 -17.29 -10.02 7.58
C HIS A 248 -18.30 -9.29 6.69
N ILE A 249 -17.90 -8.93 5.47
CA ILE A 249 -18.74 -8.21 4.50
C ILE A 249 -19.56 -9.14 3.61
N GLN A 250 -19.34 -10.46 3.71
CA GLN A 250 -19.99 -11.51 2.91
C GLN A 250 -19.79 -11.31 1.39
N ARG A 251 -18.63 -10.80 0.99
CA ARG A 251 -18.26 -10.52 -0.41
C ARG A 251 -16.78 -10.81 -0.61
N GLU A 252 -16.44 -11.52 -1.68
CA GLU A 252 -15.05 -11.74 -2.10
C GLU A 252 -14.51 -10.52 -2.85
N PHE A 253 -13.22 -10.25 -2.69
CA PHE A 253 -12.55 -9.18 -3.41
C PHE A 253 -12.19 -9.65 -4.82
N VAL A 254 -12.49 -8.83 -5.83
CA VAL A 254 -12.07 -9.12 -7.20
C VAL A 254 -10.60 -8.79 -7.33
N LYS A 255 -9.77 -9.77 -7.65
CA LYS A 255 -8.35 -9.51 -7.86
C LYS A 255 -8.12 -8.69 -9.13
N MET A 256 -7.42 -7.57 -9.01
CA MET A 256 -7.03 -6.75 -10.16
C MET A 256 -5.56 -6.99 -10.55
N PRO A 257 -5.20 -6.88 -11.85
CA PRO A 257 -3.80 -6.88 -12.27
C PRO A 257 -3.09 -5.60 -11.82
N GLN A 258 -1.75 -5.60 -11.90
CA GLN A 258 -1.00 -4.36 -11.77
C GLN A 258 -1.40 -3.41 -12.92
N PRO A 259 -1.55 -2.09 -12.67
CA PRO A 259 -1.59 -1.12 -13.75
C PRO A 259 -0.35 -1.29 -14.62
N ARG A 260 -0.46 -1.20 -15.95
CA ARG A 260 0.67 -1.44 -16.87
C ARG A 260 1.37 -0.15 -17.28
N ALA A 261 2.68 -0.21 -17.57
CA ALA A 261 3.47 0.98 -17.91
C ALA A 261 2.88 1.71 -19.12
N ARG A 262 2.57 0.95 -20.18
CA ARG A 262 1.94 1.48 -21.39
C ARG A 262 0.61 2.17 -21.12
N GLU A 263 -0.25 1.60 -20.27
CA GLU A 263 -1.54 2.20 -19.93
C GLU A 263 -1.35 3.55 -19.23
N ILE A 264 -0.37 3.67 -18.34
CA ILE A 264 -0.08 4.93 -17.65
C ILE A 264 0.49 5.97 -18.62
N VAL A 265 1.36 5.55 -19.55
CA VAL A 265 1.87 6.43 -20.62
C VAL A 265 0.73 6.95 -21.48
N ASP A 266 -0.15 6.07 -21.95
CA ASP A 266 -1.29 6.44 -22.80
C ASP A 266 -2.23 7.41 -22.06
N ILE A 267 -2.62 7.11 -20.81
CA ILE A 267 -3.52 7.96 -20.01
C ILE A 267 -2.91 9.35 -19.77
N LYS A 268 -1.63 9.43 -19.40
CA LYS A 268 -0.96 10.71 -19.12
C LYS A 268 -0.70 11.49 -20.41
N GLY A 269 -0.38 10.80 -21.50
CA GLY A 269 -0.23 11.38 -22.84
C GLY A 269 -1.53 12.04 -23.29
N GLU A 270 -2.64 11.32 -23.27
CA GLU A 270 -3.96 11.83 -23.65
C GLU A 270 -4.41 13.00 -22.75
N ALA A 271 -4.23 12.89 -21.43
CA ALA A 271 -4.52 13.98 -20.52
C ALA A 271 -3.69 15.25 -20.82
N THR A 272 -2.45 15.07 -21.29
CA THR A 272 -1.57 16.18 -21.68
C THR A 272 -2.00 16.76 -23.02
N ILE A 273 -2.41 15.94 -23.99
CA ILE A 273 -2.99 16.39 -25.26
C ILE A 273 -4.20 17.27 -24.99
N GLU A 274 -5.14 16.84 -24.16
CA GLU A 274 -6.32 17.65 -23.81
C GLU A 274 -5.94 19.01 -23.20
N ARG A 275 -4.91 19.04 -22.35
CA ARG A 275 -4.41 20.30 -21.76
C ARG A 275 -3.82 21.21 -22.83
N ILE A 276 -3.02 20.66 -23.74
CA ILE A 276 -2.42 21.40 -24.86
C ILE A 276 -3.50 21.98 -25.76
N LEU A 277 -4.54 21.21 -26.09
CA LEU A 277 -5.66 21.66 -26.93
C LEU A 277 -6.46 22.82 -26.31
N LYS A 278 -6.44 22.96 -24.98
CA LYS A 278 -7.07 24.07 -24.25
C LYS A 278 -6.19 25.32 -24.15
N MET A 279 -4.94 25.29 -24.64
CA MET A 279 -4.02 26.43 -24.53
C MET A 279 -4.35 27.55 -25.53
N SER A 280 -4.09 28.80 -25.11
CA SER A 280 -4.29 29.97 -25.97
C SER A 280 -3.29 29.99 -27.14
N PRO A 281 -3.75 30.25 -28.39
CA PRO A 281 -2.88 30.39 -29.55
C PRO A 281 -1.80 31.48 -29.37
N ARG A 282 -2.10 32.54 -28.61
CA ARG A 282 -1.14 33.60 -28.31
C ARG A 282 0.03 33.07 -27.47
N THR A 283 -0.25 32.27 -26.44
CA THR A 283 0.79 31.64 -25.61
C THR A 283 1.62 30.65 -26.42
N ILE A 284 0.99 29.86 -27.29
CA ILE A 284 1.71 28.93 -28.19
C ILE A 284 2.66 29.71 -29.10
N SER A 285 2.22 30.86 -29.64
CA SER A 285 3.02 31.67 -30.55
C SER A 285 4.33 32.20 -29.93
N THR A 286 4.34 32.47 -28.61
CA THR A 286 5.56 32.95 -27.93
C THR A 286 6.63 31.86 -27.79
N TYR A 287 6.25 30.59 -27.89
CA TYR A 287 7.18 29.45 -27.80
C TYR A 287 7.74 29.02 -29.16
N LYS A 288 7.20 29.51 -30.29
CA LYS A 288 7.63 29.09 -31.64
C LYS A 288 9.14 29.28 -31.86
N THR A 289 9.68 30.45 -31.53
CA THR A 289 11.12 30.73 -31.68
C THR A 289 11.97 29.83 -30.78
N ILE A 290 11.48 29.45 -29.60
CA ILE A 290 12.18 28.55 -28.68
C ILE A 290 12.17 27.13 -29.24
N ALA A 291 11.04 26.67 -29.77
CA ALA A 291 10.92 25.37 -30.43
C ALA A 291 11.87 25.23 -31.63
N GLU A 292 12.01 26.26 -32.47
CA GLU A 292 12.97 26.20 -33.58
C GLU A 292 14.44 26.22 -33.14
N ARG A 293 14.75 26.91 -32.03
CA ARG A 293 16.08 26.83 -31.41
C ARG A 293 16.40 25.42 -30.93
N LEU A 294 15.42 24.73 -30.32
CA LEU A 294 15.58 23.34 -29.90
C LEU A 294 15.84 22.42 -31.10
N ARG A 295 15.06 22.54 -32.18
CA ARG A 295 15.26 21.77 -33.41
C ARG A 295 16.65 21.97 -34.00
N THR A 296 17.06 23.22 -34.14
CA THR A 296 18.40 23.57 -34.65
C THR A 296 19.51 22.95 -33.79
N HIS A 297 19.35 22.93 -32.47
CA HIS A 297 20.33 22.36 -31.56
C HIS A 297 20.42 20.83 -31.68
N LEU A 298 19.28 20.14 -31.75
CA LEU A 298 19.23 18.69 -31.95
C LEU A 298 19.87 18.28 -33.28
N GLU A 299 19.60 19.04 -34.34
CA GLU A 299 20.23 18.83 -35.66
C GLU A 299 21.75 19.05 -35.61
N ALA A 300 22.20 20.13 -34.95
CA ALA A 300 23.62 20.46 -34.84
C ALA A 300 24.42 19.42 -34.03
N GLU A 301 23.80 18.81 -33.02
CA GLU A 301 24.41 17.75 -32.21
C GLU A 301 24.23 16.35 -32.82
N GLY A 302 23.48 16.21 -33.92
CA GLY A 302 23.21 14.93 -34.56
C GLY A 302 22.40 13.96 -33.70
N MET A 303 21.54 14.48 -32.82
CA MET A 303 20.71 13.67 -31.94
C MET A 303 19.44 13.20 -32.67
N GLU A 304 19.20 11.89 -32.72
CA GLU A 304 17.98 11.30 -33.29
C GLU A 304 16.82 11.32 -32.28
N ILE A 305 16.34 12.52 -31.93
CA ILE A 305 15.22 12.71 -31.00
C ILE A 305 14.07 13.43 -31.71
N ASP A 306 12.85 12.88 -31.65
CA ASP A 306 11.64 13.60 -32.04
C ASP A 306 11.32 14.69 -30.99
N PRO A 307 11.43 15.99 -31.33
CA PRO A 307 11.24 17.08 -30.37
C PRO A 307 9.80 17.15 -29.82
N LEU A 308 8.80 16.76 -30.62
CA LEU A 308 7.40 16.77 -30.20
C LEU A 308 7.15 15.62 -29.22
N ALA A 309 7.63 14.42 -29.52
CA ALA A 309 7.52 13.27 -28.62
C ALA A 309 8.25 13.53 -27.30
N ALA A 310 9.48 14.07 -27.34
CA ALA A 310 10.24 14.43 -26.15
C ALA A 310 9.53 15.51 -25.30
N SER A 311 8.98 16.54 -25.96
CA SER A 311 8.22 17.59 -25.27
C SER A 311 6.94 17.05 -24.62
N LEU A 312 6.24 16.14 -25.29
CA LEU A 312 5.03 15.51 -24.75
C LEU A 312 5.35 14.59 -23.56
N CYS A 313 6.45 13.84 -23.64
CA CYS A 313 6.98 13.01 -22.56
C CYS A 313 7.25 13.84 -21.31
N LEU A 314 8.03 14.93 -21.47
CA LEU A 314 8.34 15.86 -20.39
C LEU A 314 7.08 16.54 -19.82
N ALA A 315 6.18 17.02 -20.69
CA ALA A 315 4.94 17.68 -20.27
C ALA A 315 3.96 16.74 -19.55
N SER A 316 4.02 15.45 -19.87
CA SER A 316 3.29 14.39 -19.17
C SER A 316 3.96 14.02 -17.84
N GLY A 317 5.11 14.58 -17.50
CA GLY A 317 5.83 14.35 -16.24
C GLY A 317 6.65 13.07 -16.21
N PHE A 318 7.16 12.64 -17.36
CA PHE A 318 8.14 11.56 -17.47
C PHE A 318 9.51 12.18 -17.76
N GLU A 319 10.50 11.90 -16.91
CA GLU A 319 11.85 12.49 -16.99
C GLU A 319 12.97 11.46 -17.26
N SER A 320 12.70 10.16 -17.08
CA SER A 320 13.64 9.05 -17.28
C SER A 320 12.90 7.73 -17.54
N ASN A 321 13.64 6.65 -17.83
CA ASN A 321 13.12 5.31 -18.17
C ASN A 321 11.91 4.91 -17.32
N PHE A 322 10.72 5.09 -17.90
CA PHE A 322 9.46 4.76 -17.28
C PHE A 322 9.16 3.28 -17.56
N SER A 323 9.79 2.41 -16.77
CA SER A 323 9.59 0.97 -16.85
C SER A 323 9.26 0.44 -15.46
N PHE A 324 8.17 -0.29 -15.36
CA PHE A 324 7.85 -1.05 -14.16
C PHE A 324 7.21 -2.38 -14.53
N SER A 325 7.39 -3.37 -13.65
CA SER A 325 6.95 -4.74 -13.89
C SER A 325 5.42 -4.84 -14.03
N ASP A 326 4.96 -5.53 -15.07
CA ASP A 326 3.55 -5.89 -15.24
C ASP A 326 3.12 -6.98 -14.25
N LEU A 327 4.06 -7.74 -13.67
CA LEU A 327 3.79 -8.77 -12.65
C LEU A 327 3.70 -8.19 -11.24
N THR A 328 4.64 -7.33 -10.89
CA THR A 328 4.91 -6.93 -9.50
C THR A 328 4.81 -5.42 -9.28
N GLY A 329 4.66 -4.62 -10.34
CA GLY A 329 4.61 -3.15 -10.27
C GLY A 329 5.89 -2.49 -9.77
N GLU A 330 7.02 -3.20 -9.78
CA GLU A 330 8.33 -2.69 -9.34
C GLU A 330 8.93 -1.72 -10.37
N GLU A 331 9.32 -0.51 -9.96
CA GLU A 331 10.01 0.47 -10.83
C GLU A 331 11.42 0.00 -11.26
N GLY A 332 11.81 0.38 -12.48
CA GLY A 332 13.08 0.01 -13.10
C GLY A 332 13.16 -1.47 -13.48
N VAL A 333 12.01 -2.08 -13.75
CA VAL A 333 11.86 -3.50 -14.10
C VAL A 333 10.92 -3.63 -15.29
N GLU A 334 11.27 -4.49 -16.23
CA GLU A 334 10.46 -4.77 -17.40
C GLU A 334 10.06 -6.24 -17.43
N THR A 335 8.80 -6.51 -17.77
CA THR A 335 8.28 -7.87 -17.90
C THR A 335 8.40 -8.32 -19.35
N VAL A 336 9.14 -9.40 -19.58
CA VAL A 336 9.30 -10.05 -20.89
C VAL A 336 8.53 -11.36 -20.90
N PHE A 337 7.81 -11.63 -22.00
CA PHE A 337 7.15 -12.91 -22.23
C PHE A 337 8.01 -13.82 -23.10
N VAL A 338 8.47 -14.91 -22.50
CA VAL A 338 9.14 -16.00 -23.22
C VAL A 338 8.11 -17.03 -23.62
N SER A 339 7.72 -17.03 -24.89
CA SER A 339 6.80 -18.03 -25.44
C SER A 339 7.55 -19.28 -25.85
N CYS A 340 6.92 -20.44 -25.76
CA CYS A 340 7.44 -21.73 -26.21
C CYS A 340 6.37 -22.46 -27.02
N SER A 341 6.70 -22.77 -28.28
CA SER A 341 5.77 -23.41 -29.21
C SER A 341 5.41 -24.85 -28.81
N ASP A 342 6.38 -25.63 -28.32
CA ASP A 342 6.15 -26.98 -27.77
C ASP A 342 6.98 -27.20 -26.48
N PRO A 343 6.35 -27.15 -25.29
CA PRO A 343 7.07 -27.37 -24.04
C PRO A 343 7.57 -28.81 -23.81
N SER A 344 7.08 -29.78 -24.59
CA SER A 344 7.42 -31.20 -24.44
C SER A 344 8.74 -31.57 -25.13
N THR A 345 9.07 -30.85 -26.19
CA THR A 345 10.31 -30.98 -26.98
C THR A 345 11.48 -30.22 -26.37
N LEU A 346 11.23 -29.29 -25.43
CA LEU A 346 12.25 -28.46 -24.80
C LEU A 346 13.47 -29.27 -24.32
N ARG A 347 14.63 -29.03 -24.92
CA ARG A 347 15.93 -29.60 -24.53
C ARG A 347 16.80 -28.51 -23.94
N LEU A 348 17.43 -28.78 -22.79
CA LEU A 348 18.43 -27.87 -22.23
C LEU A 348 19.72 -27.92 -23.10
N PRO A 349 20.29 -26.77 -23.50
CA PRO A 349 21.59 -26.67 -24.15
C PRO A 349 22.68 -27.45 -23.43
N SER A 350 23.61 -28.03 -24.20
CA SER A 350 24.76 -28.81 -23.70
C SER A 350 25.59 -28.03 -22.68
N SER A 351 25.71 -26.71 -22.86
CA SER A 351 26.43 -25.77 -22.01
C SER A 351 25.82 -25.65 -20.62
N LEU A 352 24.48 -25.60 -20.53
CA LEU A 352 23.71 -25.52 -19.29
C LEU A 352 23.63 -26.85 -18.52
N ARG A 353 24.02 -27.98 -19.15
CA ARG A 353 24.05 -29.30 -18.46
C ARG A 353 25.31 -29.49 -17.61
N LYS A 354 26.40 -28.78 -17.89
CA LYS A 354 27.67 -28.92 -17.15
C LYS A 354 27.54 -28.31 -15.74
N GLY A 355 27.30 -29.17 -14.74
CA GLY A 355 27.25 -28.79 -13.32
C GLY A 355 25.91 -29.05 -12.63
N MET A 356 24.88 -29.48 -13.36
CA MET A 356 23.60 -29.92 -12.77
C MET A 356 23.62 -31.43 -12.52
N VAL A 357 23.23 -31.84 -11.31
CA VAL A 357 23.22 -33.25 -10.83
C VAL A 357 22.34 -34.13 -11.73
N SER A 358 22.76 -35.39 -11.89
CA SER A 358 22.35 -36.40 -12.89
C SER A 358 20.89 -36.90 -12.86
N ASN A 359 19.90 -36.04 -12.68
CA ASN A 359 18.48 -36.44 -12.70
C ASN A 359 17.68 -35.62 -13.73
N TYR A 360 18.09 -35.74 -15.01
CA TYR A 360 17.42 -35.08 -16.13
C TYR A 360 15.95 -35.51 -16.31
N ASP A 361 15.60 -36.73 -15.89
CA ASP A 361 14.25 -37.30 -16.04
C ASP A 361 13.23 -36.83 -14.99
N PHE A 362 13.62 -35.99 -14.02
CA PHE A 362 12.76 -35.60 -12.90
C PHE A 362 12.22 -34.17 -12.94
N PHE A 363 12.60 -33.36 -13.91
CA PHE A 363 12.11 -31.98 -14.00
C PHE A 363 10.76 -31.92 -14.73
N LYS A 364 9.76 -31.31 -14.08
CA LYS A 364 8.50 -30.98 -14.75
C LYS A 364 8.80 -29.96 -15.85
N VAL A 365 7.98 -29.90 -16.90
CA VAL A 365 8.06 -28.90 -17.99
C VAL A 365 8.32 -27.49 -17.45
N LYS A 366 7.61 -27.15 -16.37
CA LYS A 366 7.78 -25.95 -15.56
C LYS A 366 9.25 -25.66 -15.20
N ASP A 367 9.92 -26.62 -14.59
CA ASP A 367 11.28 -26.44 -14.08
C ASP A 367 12.29 -26.35 -15.23
N ARG A 368 12.04 -27.03 -16.37
CA ARG A 368 12.89 -26.96 -17.56
C ARG A 368 12.84 -25.58 -18.21
N LEU A 369 11.65 -24.98 -18.31
CA LEU A 369 11.47 -23.62 -18.84
C LEU A 369 12.17 -22.59 -17.95
N GLU A 370 11.98 -22.66 -16.63
CA GLU A 370 12.63 -21.75 -15.68
C GLU A 370 14.17 -21.85 -15.75
N VAL A 371 14.72 -23.08 -15.80
CA VAL A 371 16.17 -23.30 -15.92
C VAL A 371 16.71 -22.83 -17.27
N LEU A 372 16.01 -23.11 -18.37
CA LEU A 372 16.43 -22.70 -19.71
C LEU A 372 16.53 -21.17 -19.80
N VAL A 373 15.46 -20.46 -19.44
CA VAL A 373 15.41 -19.00 -19.50
C VAL A 373 16.45 -18.37 -18.59
N SER A 374 16.58 -18.88 -17.35
CA SER A 374 17.62 -18.42 -16.42
C SER A 374 19.04 -18.64 -16.96
N GLY A 375 19.25 -19.74 -17.67
CA GLY A 375 20.51 -20.07 -18.32
C GLY A 375 20.86 -19.12 -19.47
N ILE A 376 19.90 -18.81 -20.35
CA ILE A 376 20.09 -17.87 -21.47
C ILE A 376 20.48 -16.48 -20.95
N VAL A 377 19.73 -15.97 -19.97
CA VAL A 377 20.05 -14.68 -19.34
C VAL A 377 21.42 -14.73 -18.67
N SER A 378 21.77 -15.82 -17.99
CA SER A 378 23.08 -15.93 -17.35
C SER A 378 24.24 -16.06 -18.34
N GLU A 379 24.04 -16.71 -19.49
CA GLU A 379 25.08 -16.93 -20.50
C GLU A 379 25.39 -15.67 -21.30
N ASN A 380 24.36 -14.90 -21.66
CA ASN A 380 24.50 -13.66 -22.42
C ASN A 380 25.06 -12.51 -21.56
N TYR A 381 24.88 -12.55 -20.24
CA TYR A 381 25.26 -11.46 -19.33
C TYR A 381 26.29 -11.86 -18.27
N LYS A 382 27.25 -12.74 -18.62
CA LYS A 382 28.30 -13.26 -17.71
C LYS A 382 29.14 -12.20 -16.99
N ASN A 383 29.21 -10.97 -17.53
CA ASN A 383 29.95 -9.84 -16.96
C ASN A 383 29.14 -9.03 -15.93
N HIS A 384 27.84 -9.31 -15.77
CA HIS A 384 27.01 -8.71 -14.75
C HIS A 384 26.94 -9.62 -13.51
N ASN A 385 26.73 -9.00 -12.35
CA ASN A 385 26.68 -9.71 -11.08
C ASN A 385 25.54 -10.75 -11.14
N ARG A 386 25.88 -12.05 -11.17
CA ARG A 386 24.93 -13.15 -11.50
C ARG A 386 23.69 -13.21 -10.59
N SER A 387 23.78 -12.67 -9.39
CA SER A 387 22.64 -12.54 -8.49
C SER A 387 21.77 -11.34 -8.88
N GLY A 388 20.55 -11.60 -9.36
CA GLY A 388 19.54 -10.55 -9.55
C GLY A 388 19.28 -10.09 -10.98
N LEU A 389 19.80 -10.81 -12.00
CA LEU A 389 19.45 -10.56 -13.40
C LEU A 389 17.96 -10.77 -13.68
N ILE A 390 17.38 -11.80 -13.06
CA ILE A 390 15.95 -12.09 -13.07
C ILE A 390 15.41 -11.79 -11.67
N ARG A 391 14.51 -10.81 -11.57
CA ARG A 391 13.91 -10.37 -10.30
C ARG A 391 12.68 -11.19 -9.92
N HIS A 392 11.88 -11.56 -10.92
CA HIS A 392 10.67 -12.36 -10.78
C HIS A 392 10.49 -13.27 -11.98
N ILE A 393 9.87 -14.42 -11.77
CA ILE A 393 9.56 -15.35 -12.84
C ILE A 393 8.26 -16.07 -12.50
N GLU A 394 7.33 -16.07 -13.45
CA GLU A 394 6.03 -16.73 -13.35
C GLU A 394 5.79 -17.57 -14.59
N ILE A 395 5.06 -18.66 -14.42
CA ILE A 395 4.85 -19.63 -15.49
C ILE A 395 3.38 -19.61 -15.89
N CYS A 396 3.15 -19.52 -17.20
CA CYS A 396 1.81 -19.52 -17.76
C CYS A 396 1.07 -20.82 -17.41
N LYS A 397 -0.23 -20.74 -17.14
CA LYS A 397 -1.04 -21.89 -16.70
C LYS A 397 -1.07 -23.01 -17.74
N ASP A 398 -1.01 -22.66 -19.02
CA ASP A 398 -0.96 -23.58 -20.15
C ASP A 398 0.43 -24.20 -20.37
N LEU A 399 1.42 -23.80 -19.57
CA LEU A 399 2.83 -24.20 -19.65
C LEU A 399 3.51 -23.83 -20.98
N LYS A 400 2.92 -22.96 -21.80
CA LYS A 400 3.45 -22.53 -23.10
C LYS A 400 4.35 -21.29 -23.02
N GLY A 401 4.69 -20.85 -21.82
CA GLY A 401 5.61 -19.74 -21.67
C GLY A 401 5.87 -19.32 -20.23
N VAL A 402 6.73 -18.32 -20.13
CA VAL A 402 7.25 -17.77 -18.89
C VAL A 402 7.20 -16.25 -18.96
N LEU A 403 6.72 -15.63 -17.89
CA LEU A 403 6.80 -14.19 -17.68
C LEU A 403 7.97 -13.90 -16.76
N MET A 404 8.81 -12.95 -17.13
CA MET A 404 10.06 -12.70 -16.44
C MET A 404 10.31 -11.21 -16.24
N ASP A 405 10.58 -10.83 -15.01
CA ASP A 405 10.98 -9.47 -14.64
C ASP A 405 12.50 -9.33 -14.69
N VAL A 406 13.00 -8.43 -15.52
CA VAL A 406 14.43 -8.11 -15.71
C VAL A 406 14.65 -6.60 -15.71
N SER A 407 15.90 -6.12 -15.75
CA SER A 407 16.16 -4.69 -15.99
C SER A 407 15.85 -4.30 -17.44
N PRO A 408 15.50 -3.03 -17.73
CA PRO A 408 15.24 -2.56 -19.09
C PRO A 408 16.35 -2.91 -20.09
N ASP A 409 17.62 -2.71 -19.72
CA ASP A 409 18.76 -3.05 -20.58
C ASP A 409 18.81 -4.54 -20.93
N ILE A 410 18.35 -5.42 -20.03
CA ILE A 410 18.30 -6.86 -20.29
C ILE A 410 17.09 -7.17 -21.18
N ALA A 411 15.93 -6.54 -20.92
CA ALA A 411 14.75 -6.71 -21.75
C ALA A 411 15.05 -6.34 -23.20
N GLU A 412 15.68 -5.19 -23.44
CA GLU A 412 16.07 -4.72 -24.77
C GLU A 412 16.91 -5.77 -25.52
N CYS A 413 18.02 -6.26 -24.95
CA CYS A 413 18.80 -7.25 -25.72
C CYS A 413 18.12 -8.61 -25.83
N LEU A 414 17.25 -9.01 -24.89
CA LEU A 414 16.48 -10.25 -25.04
C LEU A 414 15.46 -10.15 -26.17
N LEU A 415 14.80 -8.99 -26.33
CA LEU A 415 13.82 -8.74 -27.39
C LEU A 415 14.48 -8.67 -28.77
N ASP A 416 15.71 -8.16 -28.85
CA ASP A 416 16.52 -8.14 -30.08
C ASP A 416 17.15 -9.50 -30.43
N SER A 417 17.17 -10.44 -29.49
CA SER A 417 17.81 -11.74 -29.68
C SER A 417 16.92 -12.73 -30.44
N HIS A 418 17.40 -13.21 -31.59
CA HIS A 418 16.77 -14.32 -32.30
C HIS A 418 17.40 -15.66 -31.94
N HIS A 419 16.69 -16.47 -31.16
CA HIS A 419 17.13 -17.80 -30.75
C HIS A 419 16.52 -18.90 -31.62
N HIS A 420 16.75 -18.90 -32.94
CA HIS A 420 16.14 -19.87 -33.87
C HIS A 420 16.41 -21.36 -33.55
N GLU A 421 17.48 -21.66 -32.81
CA GLU A 421 17.84 -23.03 -32.39
C GLU A 421 17.03 -23.52 -31.17
N LEU A 422 16.41 -22.60 -30.43
CA LEU A 422 15.59 -22.88 -29.27
C LEU A 422 14.15 -22.61 -29.68
N GLU A 423 13.20 -23.53 -29.45
CA GLU A 423 11.78 -23.36 -29.81
C GLU A 423 11.06 -22.34 -28.90
N ILE A 424 11.70 -21.19 -28.65
CA ILE A 424 11.26 -20.11 -27.79
C ILE A 424 11.38 -18.76 -28.51
N SER A 425 10.55 -17.81 -28.13
CA SER A 425 10.68 -16.41 -28.55
C SER A 425 10.52 -15.49 -27.36
N PHE A 426 11.28 -14.38 -27.36
CA PHE A 426 11.15 -13.30 -26.40
C PHE A 426 10.22 -12.25 -27.01
N ASN A 427 9.18 -11.86 -26.29
CA ASN A 427 8.14 -10.96 -26.79
C ASN A 427 7.84 -9.89 -25.73
N PRO A 428 7.55 -8.64 -26.15
CA PRO A 428 7.04 -7.64 -25.23
C PRO A 428 5.60 -7.97 -24.82
N ILE A 429 5.14 -7.41 -23.70
CA ILE A 429 3.74 -7.51 -23.28
C ILE A 429 2.92 -6.43 -24.02
N GLU A 430 2.27 -6.80 -25.12
CA GLU A 430 1.53 -5.82 -25.94
C GLU A 430 0.13 -5.50 -25.40
N HIS A 431 -0.66 -6.53 -25.11
CA HIS A 431 -2.11 -6.36 -24.89
C HIS A 431 -2.61 -6.84 -23.53
N HIS A 432 -2.33 -8.08 -23.16
CA HIS A 432 -2.74 -8.67 -21.90
C HIS A 432 -1.67 -9.63 -21.42
N LEU A 433 -1.49 -9.69 -20.10
CA LEU A 433 -0.66 -10.72 -19.48
C LEU A 433 -1.30 -12.08 -19.77
N PRO A 434 -0.54 -13.07 -20.28
CA PRO A 434 -0.98 -14.46 -20.31
C PRO A 434 -1.42 -14.91 -18.92
N GLU A 435 -2.42 -15.79 -18.81
CA GLU A 435 -2.79 -16.33 -17.50
C GLU A 435 -1.62 -17.12 -16.88
N TYR A 436 -1.22 -16.76 -15.66
CA TYR A 436 -0.21 -17.48 -14.89
C TYR A 436 -0.77 -17.93 -13.54
N ALA A 437 -0.20 -19.01 -13.01
CA ALA A 437 -0.49 -19.44 -11.65
C ALA A 437 0.55 -18.80 -10.73
N GLU A 438 0.16 -17.82 -9.92
CA GLU A 438 1.06 -17.26 -8.89
C GLU A 438 1.64 -18.40 -8.06
N VAL A 439 2.93 -18.64 -8.24
CA VAL A 439 3.61 -19.68 -7.49
C VAL A 439 3.73 -19.16 -6.07
N GLN A 440 2.97 -19.76 -5.14
CA GLN A 440 3.14 -19.55 -3.70
C GLN A 440 4.53 -20.04 -3.30
N ARG A 441 5.56 -19.21 -3.52
CA ARG A 441 6.91 -19.44 -3.03
C ARG A 441 6.80 -19.27 -1.52
N LYS A 442 6.77 -20.40 -0.79
CA LYS A 442 7.05 -20.38 0.64
C LYS A 442 8.40 -19.70 0.79
N ASP A 443 8.41 -18.48 1.29
CA ASP A 443 9.64 -17.80 1.68
C ASP A 443 10.43 -18.80 2.52
N ARG A 444 11.60 -19.21 2.01
CA ARG A 444 12.61 -19.88 2.82
C ARG A 444 13.21 -18.81 3.72
N GLY A 445 12.39 -18.30 4.64
CA GLY A 445 12.79 -17.40 5.69
C GLY A 445 13.93 -18.02 6.46
N ASN A 446 15.03 -17.27 6.48
CA ASN A 446 16.24 -17.49 7.24
C ASN A 446 15.93 -18.09 8.63
N LYS A 447 16.23 -19.38 8.82
CA LYS A 447 15.99 -20.16 10.05
C LYS A 447 16.94 -19.80 11.20
N ASN A 448 17.35 -18.54 11.31
CA ASN A 448 18.30 -18.06 12.32
C ASN A 448 17.76 -16.86 13.12
N LYS A 449 16.48 -16.91 13.54
CA LYS A 449 15.96 -16.07 14.62
C LYS A 449 14.86 -16.82 15.37
N ASN A 450 15.22 -17.84 16.15
CA ASN A 450 14.38 -18.39 17.21
C ASN A 450 15.26 -19.17 18.18
N ASN A 451 16.08 -18.45 18.93
CA ASN A 451 16.69 -19.00 20.14
C ASN A 451 16.85 -17.92 21.20
N GLU A 452 15.78 -17.19 21.48
CA GLU A 452 15.66 -16.37 22.68
C GLU A 452 14.16 -16.17 22.95
N LYS A 453 13.73 -16.44 24.19
CA LYS A 453 12.36 -16.35 24.73
C LYS A 453 11.47 -17.60 24.59
N ARG A 454 11.90 -18.71 25.18
CA ARG A 454 10.98 -19.66 25.83
C ARG A 454 11.60 -20.17 27.14
N GLY A 455 10.95 -19.88 28.26
CA GLY A 455 11.15 -20.60 29.52
C GLY A 455 11.16 -19.71 30.76
N GLY A 456 9.99 -19.45 31.35
CA GLY A 456 9.89 -18.72 32.61
C GLY A 456 8.49 -18.68 33.20
N ARG A 457 7.87 -19.85 33.42
CA ARG A 457 6.77 -19.98 34.39
C ARG A 457 7.06 -21.17 35.30
N TYR A 458 7.61 -20.85 36.48
CA TYR A 458 7.71 -21.77 37.59
C TYR A 458 6.33 -21.93 38.24
N ALA A 459 5.80 -23.15 38.23
CA ALA A 459 4.81 -23.61 39.19
C ALA A 459 5.43 -24.81 39.91
N GLY A 460 5.54 -24.70 41.23
CA GLY A 460 6.28 -25.63 42.05
C GLY A 460 5.61 -26.99 42.20
N ARG A 461 6.43 -28.00 42.44
CA ARG A 461 6.20 -29.06 43.41
C ARG A 461 7.54 -29.76 43.68
N GLY A 462 7.82 -29.95 44.96
CA GLY A 462 9.09 -30.44 45.45
C GLY A 462 9.26 -31.95 45.30
N ASP A 463 10.25 -32.40 46.06
CA ASP A 463 10.63 -33.77 46.40
C ASP A 463 11.73 -34.47 45.57
N ARG A 464 12.86 -34.56 46.29
CA ARG A 464 13.75 -35.74 46.48
C ARG A 464 14.92 -35.95 45.52
N LYS A 465 16.10 -35.66 46.10
CA LYS A 465 17.28 -36.53 46.26
C LYS A 465 17.59 -37.50 45.11
N PHE A 466 18.79 -37.40 44.52
CA PHE A 466 19.76 -38.50 44.56
C PHE A 466 21.18 -38.03 44.21
N LYS A 467 22.14 -38.48 45.02
CA LYS A 467 23.60 -38.32 44.87
C LYS A 467 24.16 -39.35 43.88
N ALA A 468 25.15 -38.97 43.07
CA ALA A 468 26.33 -39.77 42.73
C ALA A 468 27.35 -38.86 41.98
N LYS A 469 28.41 -38.36 42.61
CA LYS A 469 29.75 -38.98 42.82
C LYS A 469 30.47 -39.46 41.52
N ARG A 470 31.47 -38.64 41.16
CA ARG A 470 32.92 -38.95 41.11
C ARG A 470 33.55 -39.41 39.78
N GLN A 471 34.81 -38.95 39.66
CA GLN A 471 35.90 -39.27 38.72
C GLN A 471 35.87 -38.45 37.42
N GLY A 472 36.83 -37.58 37.09
CA GLY A 472 38.22 -37.45 37.52
C GLY A 472 39.13 -37.65 36.31
N ARG A 473 39.75 -36.59 35.81
CA ARG A 473 41.00 -36.62 35.03
C ARG A 473 41.54 -35.19 34.90
N GLU A 474 42.60 -34.93 35.66
CA GLU A 474 43.53 -33.83 35.47
C GLU A 474 44.35 -34.05 34.19
N TYR A 475 44.74 -32.98 33.50
CA TYR A 475 46.10 -32.84 32.99
C TYR A 475 46.50 -31.36 32.97
N ASN A 476 47.61 -31.09 33.64
CA ASN A 476 48.31 -29.82 33.79
C ASN A 476 49.02 -29.41 32.49
N GLY A 477 49.13 -28.10 32.26
CA GLY A 477 49.99 -27.51 31.24
C GLY A 477 50.06 -26.00 31.40
N GLY A 478 50.81 -25.53 32.39
CA GLY A 478 51.10 -24.11 32.60
C GLY A 478 52.33 -23.64 31.82
N ARG A 479 52.35 -22.34 31.50
CA ARG A 479 53.50 -21.45 31.69
C ARG A 479 53.09 -19.98 31.49
N SER A 480 53.19 -19.22 32.57
CA SER A 480 53.21 -17.76 32.64
C SER A 480 54.45 -17.18 31.97
N TYR A 481 54.40 -15.89 31.59
CA TYR A 481 55.29 -14.86 32.12
C TYR A 481 54.60 -13.48 32.09
N ASP A 482 54.64 -12.82 33.26
CA ASP A 482 54.41 -11.40 33.53
C ASP A 482 55.34 -10.50 32.66
N ASN A 483 55.24 -9.18 32.57
CA ASN A 483 54.80 -8.16 33.53
C ASN A 483 54.70 -6.79 32.83
N SER A 484 53.85 -5.91 33.37
CA SER A 484 54.03 -4.46 33.64
C SER A 484 54.89 -3.58 32.70
N ASN A 485 54.58 -2.32 32.37
CA ASN A 485 54.09 -1.26 33.25
C ASN A 485 53.93 0.06 32.45
N GLY A 486 53.14 1.01 32.95
CA GLY A 486 53.49 2.44 32.85
C GLY A 486 52.78 3.34 31.82
N GLY A 487 51.69 4.00 32.22
CA GLY A 487 51.36 5.37 31.76
C GLY A 487 52.33 6.41 32.37
N PRO A 488 52.18 7.74 32.14
CA PRO A 488 50.89 8.45 32.31
C PRO A 488 50.63 9.73 31.45
N ARG A 489 49.33 10.10 31.39
CA ARG A 489 48.68 11.44 31.41
C ARG A 489 49.25 12.63 30.62
N LYS A 490 48.38 13.31 29.86
CA LYS A 490 47.99 14.73 30.09
C LYS A 490 46.75 15.21 29.29
N ASN A 491 46.02 16.11 29.96
CA ASN A 491 44.82 16.89 29.62
C ASN A 491 44.77 17.58 28.24
N GLN A 492 43.56 17.76 27.68
CA GLN A 492 42.91 19.09 27.58
C GLN A 492 41.45 19.04 27.08
N ARG A 493 40.62 19.86 27.72
CA ARG A 493 39.22 20.22 27.39
C ARG A 493 39.17 21.31 26.30
N ARG A 494 38.11 21.34 25.48
CA ARG A 494 37.37 22.51 24.91
C ARG A 494 36.19 21.95 24.08
N SER A 495 34.93 22.06 24.51
CA SER A 495 33.97 23.19 24.54
C SER A 495 33.21 23.43 23.22
N HIS A 496 31.88 23.58 23.39
CA HIS A 496 30.76 23.71 22.46
C HIS A 496 30.64 25.05 21.67
N ASN A 497 29.63 25.06 20.78
CA ASN A 497 28.86 26.16 20.13
C ASN A 497 29.38 26.57 18.74
N TRP A 498 28.56 26.64 17.68
CA TRP A 498 27.15 27.06 17.56
C TRP A 498 26.25 26.07 16.81
#